data_AF-A0AAV6VZJ9-F1
#
_entry.id   AF-A0AAV6VZJ9-F1
#
_cell.length_a   1.000
_cell.length_b   1.000
_cell.length_c   1.000
_cell.angle_alpha   90.00
_cell.angle_beta   90.00
_cell.angle_gamma   90.00
#
_symmetry.space_group_name_H-M   'P 1'
#
loop_
_entity.id
_entity.type
_entity.pdbx_description
1 polymer ?
#
loop_
_entity_poly.entity_id
_entity_poly.type
_entity_poly.pdbx_seq_one_letter_code
_entity_poly.pdbx_strand_id
1 'polypeptide(L)'
;MASYCADEEESIASEVSKVALDDDKQLYDKPEQQYFPLKMVADRKTEMYVKFAKVMVIIQGPYTDLRSRVSPDALKSFPYASRVLSDDTYRKDRCTICKYEETEEFYEYFRQESRRSLENCDNLLLLDSTMSNKQQNSYYCAIALRMKYVVLVVPPIVTGLHKENWPSRSQAASFRQSDTFIQAATQFQHLFCGWYLHDVDSDELRHLAALYLHDCIEGIPDFKDMFSKVPVPGGKKVTKDMDDQEFASAIVSRYFKLDEKRQDLAYCVTKHFNNALFSMNEYFKNEDVQKNYGKMSKLMISGFVVSPHMIAARVRLNFHQKSLWDMPDELDENVKSPICCVSELVDKMKDELPQVEINLVSSKANPTIVNSHTCHDPTQNIHPTAKGRACHIVLGKAPGAPARNVDYDVQFALRRLRNSMKAEAQGSVANIPLSRCVVRRLGKYWLIDLNEMLSVDGFFASCVKPYPYENAMEGSNPHTWKKGNNAWKK
;
A
#
# COMPACT_ATOMS: atom_id res chain seq x y z
N MET A 1 -47.97 11.24 58.85
CA MET A 1 -47.70 12.64 58.45
C MET A 1 -46.92 12.58 57.15
N ALA A 2 -47.64 12.75 56.06
CA ALA A 2 -47.10 12.89 54.72
C ALA A 2 -46.62 14.32 54.51
N SER A 3 -45.66 14.51 53.59
CA SER A 3 -45.47 15.68 52.72
C SER A 3 -44.00 16.10 52.63
N TYR A 4 -43.60 16.39 51.39
CA TYR A 4 -42.35 17.02 50.94
C TYR A 4 -41.11 16.12 50.82
N CYS A 5 -40.86 15.66 49.58
CA CYS A 5 -39.56 15.78 48.88
C CYS A 5 -39.71 15.16 47.48
N ALA A 6 -40.23 15.96 46.54
CA ALA A 6 -40.24 15.66 45.11
C ALA A 6 -40.25 16.99 44.36
N ASP A 7 -39.14 17.74 44.39
CA ASP A 7 -38.97 19.01 43.66
C ASP A 7 -37.49 19.40 43.47
N GLU A 8 -36.58 18.45 43.24
CA GLU A 8 -35.17 18.79 42.90
C GLU A 8 -34.60 18.09 41.65
N GLU A 9 -35.34 17.20 40.97
CA GLU A 9 -34.84 16.54 39.74
C GLU A 9 -35.23 17.23 38.43
N GLU A 10 -36.14 18.22 38.44
CA GLU A 10 -36.60 18.89 37.21
C GLU A 10 -35.82 20.16 36.82
N SER A 11 -34.91 20.63 37.68
CA SER A 11 -34.14 21.86 37.44
C SER A 11 -32.88 21.65 36.59
N ILE A 12 -32.20 20.50 36.74
CA ILE A 12 -30.93 20.23 36.05
C ILE A 12 -31.14 19.77 34.60
N ALA A 13 -32.29 19.18 34.27
CA ALA A 13 -32.61 18.73 32.91
C ALA A 13 -32.95 19.89 31.96
N SER A 14 -33.33 21.07 32.47
CA SER A 14 -33.74 22.21 31.62
C SER A 14 -32.60 23.17 31.26
N GLU A 15 -31.52 23.22 32.05
CA GLU A 15 -30.33 24.01 31.73
C GLU A 15 -29.34 23.27 30.82
N VAL A 16 -29.29 21.94 30.85
CA VAL A 16 -28.47 21.14 29.91
C VAL A 16 -29.06 21.14 28.49
N SER A 17 -30.37 21.38 28.35
CA SER A 17 -31.06 21.38 27.05
C SER A 17 -31.03 22.74 26.33
N LYS A 18 -30.68 23.84 27.03
CA LYS A 18 -30.59 25.19 26.43
C LYS A 18 -29.19 25.61 25.98
N VAL A 19 -28.14 24.89 26.38
CA VAL A 19 -26.77 25.10 25.85
C VAL A 19 -26.56 24.36 24.51
N ALA A 20 -27.45 23.42 24.15
CA ALA A 20 -27.30 22.59 22.96
C ALA A 20 -27.99 23.14 21.68
N LEU A 21 -28.57 24.35 21.71
CA LEU A 21 -29.37 24.86 20.59
C LEU A 21 -28.93 26.21 20.00
N ASP A 22 -27.85 26.82 20.50
CA ASP A 22 -27.30 28.07 19.94
C ASP A 22 -25.93 27.92 19.24
N ASP A 23 -25.30 26.75 19.28
CA ASP A 23 -24.03 26.48 18.57
C ASP A 23 -24.22 26.05 17.09
N ASP A 24 -25.46 25.78 16.66
CA ASP A 24 -25.76 25.29 15.31
C ASP A 24 -25.80 26.38 14.21
N LYS A 25 -25.43 27.63 14.56
CA LYS A 25 -25.39 28.77 13.62
C LYS A 25 -24.02 29.43 13.44
N GLN A 26 -22.93 28.88 13.99
CA GLN A 26 -21.57 29.38 13.74
C GLN A 26 -20.60 28.35 13.12
N LEU A 27 -21.11 27.38 12.34
CA LEU A 27 -20.27 26.42 11.62
C LEU A 27 -20.49 26.41 10.10
N TYR A 28 -20.43 27.60 9.47
CA TYR A 28 -20.30 27.71 8.01
C TYR A 28 -18.98 28.32 7.53
N ASP A 29 -17.98 28.47 8.42
CA ASP A 29 -16.60 28.47 7.96
C ASP A 29 -16.22 27.02 7.64
N LYS A 30 -16.55 26.59 6.42
CA LYS A 30 -15.97 25.37 5.86
C LYS A 30 -14.45 25.54 5.97
N PRO A 31 -13.73 24.73 6.78
CA PRO A 31 -12.28 24.83 6.80
C PRO A 31 -11.80 24.60 5.38
N GLU A 32 -11.08 25.58 4.82
CA GLU A 32 -10.34 25.39 3.58
C GLU A 32 -9.47 24.14 3.77
N GLN A 33 -9.86 23.02 3.15
CA GLN A 33 -9.10 21.80 3.22
C GLN A 33 -7.83 22.01 2.38
N GLN A 34 -6.78 22.53 3.01
CA GLN A 34 -5.44 22.57 2.43
C GLN A 34 -4.99 21.13 2.22
N TYR A 35 -4.89 20.75 0.96
CA TYR A 35 -4.75 19.35 0.56
C TYR A 35 -3.36 19.06 -0.01
N PHE A 36 -3.02 17.78 0.04
CA PHE A 36 -1.70 17.19 -0.15
C PHE A 36 -0.91 17.81 -1.33
N PRO A 37 0.06 18.71 -1.08
CA PRO A 37 0.94 19.17 -2.13
C PRO A 37 1.90 18.01 -2.45
N LEU A 38 1.60 17.21 -3.46
CA LEU A 38 2.58 16.24 -3.95
C LEU A 38 3.75 17.02 -4.54
N LYS A 39 4.77 17.26 -3.71
CA LYS A 39 6.09 17.63 -4.16
C LYS A 39 6.77 16.33 -4.53
N MET A 40 6.67 15.92 -5.80
CA MET A 40 7.54 14.86 -6.32
C MET A 40 8.97 15.26 -5.95
N VAL A 41 9.57 14.52 -5.02
CA VAL A 41 10.81 14.96 -4.39
C VAL A 41 11.92 14.80 -5.41
N ALA A 42 12.41 15.91 -5.93
CA ALA A 42 13.56 15.97 -6.82
C ALA A 42 14.87 15.78 -6.02
N ASP A 43 14.98 14.66 -5.32
CA ASP A 43 16.27 14.18 -4.84
C ASP A 43 16.84 13.16 -5.82
N ARG A 44 18.16 13.15 -5.97
CA ARG A 44 18.87 12.31 -6.97
C ARG A 44 18.51 10.82 -6.87
N LYS A 45 18.21 10.32 -5.67
CA LYS A 45 17.91 8.90 -5.47
C LYS A 45 16.51 8.57 -5.98
N THR A 46 15.53 9.41 -5.65
CA THR A 46 14.18 9.34 -6.22
C THR A 46 14.21 9.56 -7.73
N GLU A 47 15.06 10.47 -8.21
CA GLU A 47 15.29 10.71 -9.65
C GLU A 47 15.69 9.43 -10.38
N MET A 48 16.75 8.81 -9.87
CA MET A 48 17.29 7.56 -10.42
C MET A 48 16.27 6.42 -10.32
N TYR A 49 15.53 6.32 -9.23
CA TYR A 49 14.48 5.31 -9.12
C TYR A 49 13.44 5.48 -10.21
N VAL A 50 12.76 6.63 -10.30
CA VAL A 50 11.70 6.87 -11.31
C VAL A 50 12.24 6.77 -12.74
N LYS A 51 13.53 7.04 -12.97
CA LYS A 51 14.16 6.86 -14.27
C LYS A 51 14.19 5.41 -14.74
N PHE A 52 14.26 4.44 -13.83
CA PHE A 52 14.36 3.01 -14.17
C PHE A 52 13.18 2.18 -13.67
N ALA A 53 12.43 2.68 -12.70
CA ALA A 53 11.33 2.03 -12.05
C ALA A 53 10.00 2.47 -12.64
N LYS A 54 9.08 1.52 -12.65
CA LYS A 54 7.72 1.69 -13.15
C LYS A 54 6.85 2.39 -12.13
N VAL A 55 6.54 3.66 -12.38
CA VAL A 55 5.72 4.52 -11.53
C VAL A 55 4.58 5.12 -12.36
N MET A 56 3.35 4.96 -11.87
CA MET A 56 2.17 5.57 -12.47
C MET A 56 1.64 6.62 -11.51
N VAL A 57 1.62 7.88 -11.93
CA VAL A 57 1.09 8.99 -11.13
C VAL A 57 -0.27 9.37 -11.68
N ILE A 58 -1.30 9.32 -10.83
CA ILE A 58 -2.67 9.68 -11.19
C ILE A 58 -3.02 10.99 -10.51
N ILE A 59 -3.18 12.05 -11.30
CA ILE A 59 -3.43 13.41 -10.81
C ILE A 59 -4.93 13.68 -10.83
N GLN A 60 -5.54 13.66 -9.65
CA GLN A 60 -6.99 13.82 -9.51
C GLN A 60 -7.40 15.26 -9.19
N GLY A 61 -8.70 15.51 -9.36
CA GLY A 61 -9.36 16.68 -8.81
C GLY A 61 -9.54 17.85 -9.77
N PRO A 62 -10.24 18.88 -9.31
CA PRO A 62 -10.46 20.09 -10.07
C PRO A 62 -9.12 20.78 -10.36
N TYR A 63 -9.05 21.41 -11.52
CA TYR A 63 -7.87 22.16 -11.93
C TYR A 63 -7.67 23.39 -11.03
N THR A 64 -6.49 23.49 -10.41
CA THR A 64 -6.05 24.63 -9.60
C THR A 64 -4.68 25.10 -10.07
N ASP A 65 -4.25 26.30 -9.68
CA ASP A 65 -2.91 26.82 -9.98
C ASP A 65 -1.77 25.98 -9.37
N LEU A 66 -2.07 25.20 -8.34
CA LEU A 66 -1.11 24.24 -7.77
C LEU A 66 -1.10 22.95 -8.60
N ARG A 67 -2.28 22.42 -8.98
CA ARG A 67 -2.40 21.21 -9.82
C ARG A 67 -1.79 21.40 -11.20
N SER A 68 -1.97 22.57 -11.81
CA SER A 68 -1.44 22.92 -13.13
C SER A 68 0.09 22.82 -13.24
N ARG A 69 0.79 22.93 -12.10
CA ARG A 69 2.25 22.83 -12.01
C ARG A 69 2.76 21.39 -11.86
N VAL A 70 1.92 20.45 -11.41
CA VAL A 70 2.36 19.08 -11.07
C VAL A 70 2.97 18.36 -12.29
N SER A 71 2.25 18.31 -13.41
CA SER A 71 2.76 17.65 -14.63
C SER A 71 3.98 18.35 -15.22
N PRO A 72 4.00 19.70 -15.40
CA PRO A 72 5.21 20.41 -15.84
C PRO A 72 6.42 20.23 -14.92
N ASP A 73 6.24 20.27 -13.61
CA ASP A 73 7.33 20.11 -12.64
C ASP A 73 7.89 18.68 -12.66
N ALA A 74 7.00 17.68 -12.81
CA ALA A 74 7.40 16.29 -13.01
C ALA A 74 8.15 16.11 -14.33
N LEU A 75 7.67 16.67 -15.45
CA LEU A 75 8.36 16.64 -16.74
C LEU A 75 9.75 17.29 -16.67
N LYS A 76 9.88 18.41 -15.96
CA LYS A 76 11.16 19.08 -15.73
C LYS A 76 12.13 18.21 -14.92
N SER A 77 11.61 17.46 -13.96
CA SER A 77 12.39 16.56 -13.11
C SER A 77 12.74 15.23 -13.82
N PHE A 78 11.91 14.79 -14.75
CA PHE A 78 12.00 13.47 -15.39
C PHE A 78 11.80 13.49 -16.93
N PRO A 79 12.54 14.33 -17.68
CA PRO A 79 12.22 14.64 -19.08
C PRO A 79 12.28 13.44 -20.03
N TYR A 80 13.09 12.42 -19.71
CA TYR A 80 13.31 11.25 -20.57
C TYR A 80 12.63 9.98 -20.09
N ALA A 81 12.01 10.02 -18.92
CA ALA A 81 11.36 8.86 -18.31
C ALA A 81 9.83 8.99 -18.33
N SER A 82 9.31 10.18 -18.63
CA SER A 82 7.90 10.52 -18.46
C SER A 82 7.12 10.54 -19.78
N ARG A 83 6.01 9.79 -19.82
CA ARG A 83 4.89 10.01 -20.75
C ARG A 83 3.77 10.67 -19.98
N VAL A 84 3.25 11.76 -20.52
CA VAL A 84 2.09 12.47 -19.94
C VAL A 84 0.89 12.23 -20.82
N LEU A 85 -0.19 11.74 -20.22
CA LEU A 85 -1.50 11.66 -20.83
C LEU A 85 -2.39 12.68 -20.14
N SER A 86 -2.74 13.72 -20.89
CA SER A 86 -3.59 14.83 -20.45
C SER A 86 -4.53 15.23 -21.56
N ASP A 87 -5.53 16.05 -21.23
CA ASP A 87 -6.44 16.66 -22.20
C ASP A 87 -5.68 17.38 -23.32
N ASP A 88 -4.59 18.08 -22.99
CA ASP A 88 -3.74 18.76 -23.98
C ASP A 88 -3.06 17.78 -24.92
N THR A 89 -2.66 16.62 -24.40
CA THR A 89 -2.03 15.56 -25.19
C THR A 89 -3.05 14.94 -26.14
N TYR A 90 -4.25 14.64 -25.65
CA TYR A 90 -5.38 14.17 -26.47
C TYR A 90 -5.70 15.14 -27.61
N ARG A 91 -5.84 16.45 -27.30
CA ARG A 91 -6.16 17.47 -28.30
C ARG A 91 -5.10 17.60 -29.39
N LYS A 92 -3.82 17.50 -29.02
CA LYS A 92 -2.69 17.53 -29.96
C LYS A 92 -2.71 16.29 -30.86
N ASP A 93 -2.82 15.11 -30.26
CA ASP A 93 -2.70 13.84 -30.99
C ASP A 93 -3.93 13.58 -31.89
N ARG A 94 -5.13 14.02 -31.48
CA ARG A 94 -6.37 13.91 -32.27
C ARG A 94 -6.70 15.13 -33.13
N CYS A 95 -5.92 16.22 -33.02
CA CYS A 95 -6.22 17.49 -33.68
C CYS A 95 -7.67 17.98 -33.45
N THR A 96 -8.20 17.78 -32.24
CA THR A 96 -9.59 18.12 -31.86
C THR A 96 -9.64 18.94 -30.57
N ILE A 97 -10.82 19.48 -30.25
CA ILE A 97 -11.15 19.98 -28.91
C ILE A 97 -11.96 18.93 -28.17
N CYS A 98 -11.87 18.90 -26.84
CA CYS A 98 -12.72 18.03 -26.04
C CYS A 98 -14.20 18.45 -26.17
N LYS A 99 -15.06 17.49 -26.51
CA LYS A 99 -16.52 17.67 -26.60
C LYS A 99 -17.24 16.70 -25.69
N TYR A 100 -18.43 17.09 -25.24
CA TYR A 100 -19.25 16.26 -24.36
C TYR A 100 -19.66 14.95 -25.04
N GLU A 101 -20.04 15.01 -26.31
CA GLU A 101 -20.50 13.88 -27.12
C GLU A 101 -19.37 12.88 -27.42
N GLU A 102 -18.11 13.33 -27.37
CA GLU A 102 -16.91 12.54 -27.65
C GLU A 102 -16.25 11.99 -26.37
N THR A 103 -16.96 12.02 -25.22
CA THR A 103 -16.43 11.57 -23.92
C THR A 103 -15.94 10.12 -23.94
N GLU A 104 -16.67 9.22 -24.61
CA GLU A 104 -16.26 7.80 -24.69
C GLU A 104 -14.99 7.62 -25.54
N GLU A 105 -14.84 8.39 -26.62
CA GLU A 105 -13.61 8.38 -27.43
C GLU A 105 -12.41 8.93 -26.64
N PHE A 106 -12.63 10.01 -25.89
CA PHE A 106 -11.63 10.56 -24.97
C PHE A 106 -11.15 9.50 -23.98
N TYR A 107 -12.07 8.80 -23.33
CA TYR A 107 -11.78 7.72 -22.40
C TYR A 107 -11.08 6.52 -23.05
N GLU A 108 -11.48 6.16 -24.27
CA GLU A 108 -10.83 5.08 -25.00
C GLU A 108 -9.39 5.43 -25.40
N TYR A 109 -9.16 6.66 -25.84
CA TYR A 109 -7.81 7.15 -26.13
C TYR A 109 -6.88 7.00 -24.92
N PHE A 110 -7.34 7.41 -23.73
CA PHE A 110 -6.52 7.28 -22.52
C PHE A 110 -6.22 5.82 -22.17
N ARG A 111 -7.17 4.90 -22.34
CA ARG A 111 -6.94 3.46 -22.11
C ARG A 111 -5.90 2.88 -23.07
N GLN A 112 -6.03 3.20 -24.36
CA GLN A 112 -5.13 2.72 -25.40
C GLN A 112 -3.72 3.27 -25.21
N GLU A 113 -3.59 4.58 -24.97
CA GLU A 113 -2.29 5.21 -24.78
C GLU A 113 -1.63 4.78 -23.47
N SER A 114 -2.39 4.57 -22.40
CA SER A 114 -1.84 4.03 -21.15
C SER A 114 -1.28 2.62 -21.37
N ARG A 115 -2.05 1.75 -22.05
CA ARG A 115 -1.60 0.40 -22.41
C ARG A 115 -0.32 0.45 -23.23
N ARG A 116 -0.31 1.25 -24.30
CA ARG A 116 0.84 1.40 -25.19
C ARG A 116 2.08 1.90 -24.46
N SER A 117 1.92 2.89 -23.58
CA SER A 117 3.03 3.44 -22.77
C SER A 117 3.65 2.37 -21.87
N LEU A 118 2.80 1.56 -21.23
CA LEU A 118 3.24 0.46 -20.36
C LEU A 118 3.91 -0.67 -21.15
N GLU A 119 3.40 -1.02 -22.33
CA GLU A 119 4.01 -2.02 -23.24
C GLU A 119 5.35 -1.53 -23.79
N ASN A 120 5.50 -0.23 -24.05
CA ASN A 120 6.76 0.40 -24.44
C ASN A 120 7.77 0.55 -23.29
N CYS A 121 7.37 0.20 -22.06
CA CYS A 121 8.16 0.35 -20.83
C CYS A 121 8.50 1.81 -20.50
N ASP A 122 7.53 2.71 -20.69
CA ASP A 122 7.66 4.08 -20.16
C ASP A 122 7.70 4.02 -18.63
N ASN A 123 8.83 4.40 -18.04
CA ASN A 123 9.05 4.20 -16.60
C ASN A 123 8.13 5.07 -15.75
N LEU A 124 7.90 6.32 -16.15
CA LEU A 124 6.96 7.22 -15.49
C LEU A 124 5.77 7.51 -16.42
N LEU A 125 4.56 7.09 -16.01
CA LEU A 125 3.32 7.48 -16.67
C LEU A 125 2.56 8.49 -15.80
N LEU A 126 2.38 9.71 -16.29
CA LEU A 126 1.57 10.74 -15.65
C LEU A 126 0.19 10.77 -16.29
N LEU A 127 -0.85 10.47 -15.51
CA LEU A 127 -2.25 10.56 -15.90
C LEU A 127 -2.84 11.84 -15.33
N ASP A 128 -2.90 12.88 -16.16
CA ASP A 128 -3.35 14.23 -15.82
C ASP A 128 -4.61 14.61 -16.63
N SER A 129 -5.64 13.80 -16.50
CA SER A 129 -6.93 14.11 -17.09
C SER A 129 -7.69 15.11 -16.21
N THR A 130 -8.32 16.12 -16.82
CA THR A 130 -9.23 17.01 -16.09
C THR A 130 -10.53 16.32 -15.67
N MET A 131 -10.81 15.14 -16.24
CA MET A 131 -11.96 14.32 -15.92
C MET A 131 -11.60 12.82 -15.90
N SER A 132 -11.81 12.17 -14.77
CA SER A 132 -11.70 10.72 -14.65
C SER A 132 -13.01 10.15 -14.10
N ASN A 133 -13.20 8.84 -14.24
CA ASN A 133 -14.32 8.14 -13.64
C ASN A 133 -13.82 6.84 -12.98
N LYS A 134 -14.69 6.17 -12.22
CA LYS A 134 -14.35 4.91 -11.54
C LYS A 134 -13.84 3.86 -12.54
N GLN A 135 -14.48 3.71 -13.69
CA GLN A 135 -14.12 2.68 -14.67
C GLN A 135 -12.71 2.90 -15.24
N GLN A 136 -12.36 4.15 -15.57
CA GLN A 136 -11.03 4.55 -16.01
C GLN A 136 -9.99 4.27 -14.93
N ASN A 137 -10.28 4.69 -13.70
CA ASN A 137 -9.38 4.46 -12.57
C ASN A 137 -9.21 2.96 -12.24
N SER A 138 -10.28 2.18 -12.35
CA SER A 138 -10.22 0.71 -12.27
C SER A 138 -9.33 0.13 -13.35
N TYR A 139 -9.45 0.61 -14.59
CA TYR A 139 -8.57 0.18 -15.65
C TYR A 139 -7.10 0.53 -15.35
N TYR A 140 -6.80 1.76 -14.91
CA TYR A 140 -5.44 2.19 -14.56
C TYR A 140 -4.83 1.36 -13.42
N CYS A 141 -5.57 1.10 -12.35
CA CYS A 141 -5.11 0.22 -11.27
C CYS A 141 -4.87 -1.22 -11.76
N ALA A 142 -5.75 -1.74 -12.63
CA ALA A 142 -5.61 -3.09 -13.18
C ALA A 142 -4.34 -3.23 -14.03
N ILE A 143 -4.12 -2.31 -14.98
CA ILE A 143 -2.92 -2.35 -15.82
C ILE A 143 -1.65 -2.08 -15.02
N ALA A 144 -1.68 -1.17 -14.04
CA ALA A 144 -0.54 -0.88 -13.18
C ALA A 144 -0.14 -2.12 -12.38
N LEU A 145 -1.11 -2.76 -11.73
CA LEU A 145 -0.87 -3.99 -10.97
C LEU A 145 -0.29 -5.09 -11.87
N ARG A 146 -0.90 -5.31 -13.04
CA ARG A 146 -0.45 -6.35 -13.97
C ARG A 146 0.96 -6.09 -14.51
N MET A 147 1.33 -4.83 -14.70
CA MET A 147 2.63 -4.41 -15.23
C MET A 147 3.67 -4.06 -14.15
N LYS A 148 3.35 -4.28 -12.87
CA LYS A 148 4.20 -3.97 -11.71
C LYS A 148 4.58 -2.48 -11.59
N TYR A 149 3.64 -1.58 -11.89
CA TYR A 149 3.80 -0.15 -11.62
C TYR A 149 3.40 0.16 -10.18
N VAL A 150 4.21 0.97 -9.49
CA VAL A 150 3.80 1.58 -8.24
C VAL A 150 2.88 2.76 -8.54
N VAL A 151 1.66 2.73 -8.00
CA VAL A 151 0.66 3.79 -8.22
C VAL A 151 0.81 4.87 -7.16
N LEU A 152 0.90 6.11 -7.62
CA LEU A 152 0.91 7.31 -6.79
C LEU A 152 -0.32 8.13 -7.14
N VAL A 153 -1.30 8.16 -6.24
CA VAL A 153 -2.47 9.03 -6.41
C VAL A 153 -2.14 10.39 -5.79
N VAL A 154 -2.25 11.45 -6.60
CA VAL A 154 -2.26 12.83 -6.13
C VAL A 154 -3.71 13.16 -5.79
N PRO A 155 -4.05 13.26 -4.50
CA PRO A 155 -5.43 13.40 -4.13
C PRO A 155 -5.84 14.88 -4.35
N PRO A 156 -7.12 15.18 -4.58
CA PRO A 156 -7.58 16.47 -5.10
C PRO A 156 -7.48 17.60 -4.07
N ILE A 157 -6.93 18.76 -4.42
CA ILE A 157 -7.10 19.98 -3.62
C ILE A 157 -8.57 20.43 -3.75
N VAL A 158 -9.37 20.16 -2.73
CA VAL A 158 -10.78 20.56 -2.69
C VAL A 158 -10.86 22.06 -2.36
N THR A 159 -10.85 22.90 -3.41
CA THR A 159 -11.21 24.32 -3.30
C THR A 159 -12.44 24.58 -4.17
N GLY A 160 -13.62 24.33 -3.60
CA GLY A 160 -14.91 24.73 -4.18
C GLY A 160 -15.30 24.09 -5.52
N LEU A 161 -16.59 24.14 -5.82
CA LEU A 161 -17.22 23.60 -7.03
C LEU A 161 -17.16 24.60 -8.20
N HIS A 162 -16.04 25.28 -8.39
CA HIS A 162 -15.96 26.38 -9.35
C HIS A 162 -15.76 25.82 -10.78
N LYS A 163 -16.85 25.40 -11.44
CA LYS A 163 -16.88 25.03 -12.88
C LYS A 163 -16.25 26.12 -13.77
N GLU A 164 -16.26 27.36 -13.29
CA GLU A 164 -15.64 28.53 -13.91
C GLU A 164 -14.13 28.37 -14.07
N ASN A 165 -13.45 27.69 -13.14
CA ASN A 165 -11.99 27.53 -13.12
C ASN A 165 -11.47 26.35 -13.97
N TRP A 166 -12.35 25.61 -14.66
CA TRP A 166 -11.91 24.51 -15.52
C TRP A 166 -11.07 25.00 -16.71
N PRO A 167 -10.02 24.27 -17.15
CA PRO A 167 -9.18 24.72 -18.25
C PRO A 167 -9.99 24.84 -19.53
N SER A 168 -9.85 25.94 -20.24
CA SER A 168 -10.55 26.14 -21.50
C SER A 168 -10.25 24.99 -22.48
N ARG A 169 -11.27 24.50 -23.19
CA ARG A 169 -11.17 23.42 -24.20
C ARG A 169 -10.80 22.04 -23.62
N SER A 170 -10.83 21.85 -22.30
CA SER A 170 -10.63 20.55 -21.65
C SER A 170 -11.90 19.70 -21.64
N GLN A 171 -11.77 18.42 -21.29
CA GLN A 171 -12.91 17.53 -21.11
C GLN A 171 -13.80 17.99 -19.97
N ALA A 172 -13.26 18.45 -18.84
CA ALA A 172 -14.09 19.08 -17.82
C ALA A 172 -14.87 20.28 -18.37
N ALA A 173 -14.21 21.19 -19.11
CA ALA A 173 -14.85 22.38 -19.66
C ALA A 173 -16.00 22.09 -20.64
N SER A 174 -16.00 20.94 -21.34
CA SER A 174 -17.11 20.56 -22.23
C SER A 174 -18.42 20.27 -21.49
N PHE A 175 -18.39 20.08 -20.17
CA PHE A 175 -19.58 19.86 -19.33
C PHE A 175 -20.08 21.14 -18.66
N ARG A 176 -19.50 22.32 -18.93
CA ARG A 176 -19.96 23.60 -18.35
C ARG A 176 -21.42 23.90 -18.66
N GLN A 177 -21.85 23.58 -19.88
CA GLN A 177 -23.23 23.79 -20.36
C GLN A 177 -24.14 22.60 -20.07
N SER A 178 -23.61 21.53 -19.48
CA SER A 178 -24.37 20.35 -19.10
C SER A 178 -24.91 20.51 -17.68
N ASP A 179 -26.15 20.07 -17.47
CA ASP A 179 -26.72 19.88 -16.12
C ASP A 179 -25.97 18.79 -15.34
N THR A 180 -25.07 18.06 -16.01
CA THR A 180 -24.19 17.08 -15.38
C THR A 180 -23.26 17.77 -14.38
N PHE A 181 -23.30 17.26 -13.16
CA PHE A 181 -22.44 17.71 -12.08
C PHE A 181 -21.17 16.85 -12.06
N ILE A 182 -20.07 17.36 -12.62
CA ILE A 182 -18.74 16.75 -12.42
C ILE A 182 -18.31 17.08 -10.99
N GLN A 183 -18.46 16.12 -10.08
CA GLN A 183 -18.03 16.29 -8.69
C GLN A 183 -16.51 16.21 -8.54
N ALA A 184 -15.98 17.10 -7.71
CA ALA A 184 -14.57 17.29 -7.43
C ALA A 184 -13.93 16.24 -6.48
N ALA A 185 -14.64 15.16 -6.10
CA ALA A 185 -14.23 14.28 -5.00
C ALA A 185 -13.29 13.13 -5.41
N THR A 186 -12.44 12.72 -4.47
CA THR A 186 -11.49 11.59 -4.52
C THR A 186 -12.13 10.33 -5.12
N GLN A 187 -11.61 9.83 -6.23
CA GLN A 187 -12.11 8.61 -6.87
C GLN A 187 -11.30 7.36 -6.49
N PHE A 188 -10.39 7.52 -5.53
CA PHE A 188 -9.63 6.43 -4.92
C PHE A 188 -9.82 6.42 -3.42
N GLN A 189 -9.90 5.21 -2.89
CA GLN A 189 -9.73 4.91 -1.49
C GLN A 189 -8.31 4.39 -1.30
N HIS A 190 -7.53 5.03 -0.43
CA HIS A 190 -6.23 4.50 -0.02
C HIS A 190 -6.49 3.34 0.95
N LEU A 191 -6.01 2.15 0.60
CA LEU A 191 -6.14 0.95 1.42
C LEU A 191 -5.07 0.94 2.51
N PHE A 192 -3.83 1.25 2.11
CA PHE A 192 -2.67 1.38 3.01
C PHE A 192 -1.56 2.19 2.35
N CYS A 193 -0.65 2.74 3.16
CA CYS A 193 0.64 3.28 2.73
C CYS A 193 1.75 2.28 3.02
N GLY A 194 2.81 2.30 2.21
CA GLY A 194 3.94 1.41 2.37
C GLY A 194 5.14 1.79 1.49
N TRP A 195 6.29 1.21 1.82
CA TRP A 195 7.46 1.24 0.96
C TRP A 195 7.44 0.07 -0.01
N TYR A 196 7.35 0.35 -1.30
CA TYR A 196 7.36 -0.64 -2.36
C TYR A 196 8.78 -0.85 -2.83
N LEU A 197 9.20 -2.12 -2.91
CA LEU A 197 10.43 -2.49 -3.57
C LEU A 197 10.17 -2.49 -5.08
N HIS A 198 11.25 -2.29 -5.82
CA HIS A 198 11.25 -2.50 -7.25
C HIS A 198 11.04 -3.98 -7.61
N ASP A 199 10.68 -4.32 -8.85
CA ASP A 199 10.45 -5.72 -9.25
C ASP A 199 11.72 -6.56 -9.10
N VAL A 200 12.85 -6.06 -9.57
CA VAL A 200 14.17 -6.70 -9.43
C VAL A 200 14.58 -6.90 -7.98
N ASP A 201 14.38 -5.89 -7.12
CA ASP A 201 14.69 -5.99 -5.69
C ASP A 201 13.73 -6.92 -4.94
N SER A 202 12.48 -6.97 -5.38
CA SER A 202 11.50 -7.93 -4.84
C SER A 202 11.94 -9.36 -5.13
N ASP A 203 12.41 -9.63 -6.34
CA ASP A 203 12.87 -10.96 -6.75
C ASP A 203 14.21 -11.33 -6.07
N GLU A 204 15.15 -10.39 -6.00
CA GLU A 204 16.43 -10.59 -5.31
C GLU A 204 16.25 -10.84 -3.81
N LEU A 205 15.37 -10.09 -3.13
CA LEU A 205 15.11 -10.29 -1.69
C LEU A 205 14.46 -11.66 -1.42
N ARG A 206 13.59 -12.14 -2.33
CA ARG A 206 13.03 -13.50 -2.26
C ARG A 206 14.11 -14.56 -2.47
N HIS A 207 15.02 -14.34 -3.42
CA HIS A 207 16.15 -15.22 -3.66
C HIS A 207 17.06 -15.33 -2.42
N LEU A 208 17.44 -14.19 -1.82
CA LEU A 208 18.23 -14.17 -0.59
C LEU A 208 17.50 -14.90 0.55
N ALA A 209 16.19 -14.68 0.72
CA ALA A 209 15.41 -15.38 1.73
C ALA A 209 15.42 -16.92 1.51
N ALA A 210 15.37 -17.37 0.25
CA ALA A 210 15.49 -18.79 -0.10
C ALA A 210 16.86 -19.37 0.30
N LEU A 211 17.95 -18.61 0.12
CA LEU A 211 19.29 -19.03 0.56
C LEU A 211 19.37 -19.18 2.09
N TYR A 212 18.78 -18.26 2.86
CA TYR A 212 18.74 -18.39 4.32
C TYR A 212 17.84 -19.55 4.80
N LEU A 213 16.75 -19.84 4.08
CA LEU A 213 15.95 -21.04 4.35
C LEU A 213 16.77 -22.31 4.13
N HIS A 214 17.54 -22.36 3.05
CA HIS A 214 18.43 -23.49 2.74
C HIS A 214 19.48 -23.68 3.85
N ASP A 215 20.18 -22.62 4.28
CA ASP A 215 21.10 -22.68 5.42
C ASP A 215 20.45 -23.25 6.70
N CYS A 216 19.19 -22.88 6.97
CA CYS A 216 18.46 -23.38 8.13
C CYS A 216 18.07 -24.86 7.99
N ILE A 217 17.71 -25.30 6.79
CA ILE A 217 17.35 -26.69 6.50
C ILE A 217 18.55 -27.61 6.70
N GLU A 218 19.72 -27.21 6.21
CA GLU A 218 20.96 -27.98 6.36
C GLU A 218 21.49 -27.94 7.80
N GLY A 219 21.46 -26.76 8.44
CA GLY A 219 22.09 -26.55 9.75
C GLY A 219 21.25 -26.94 10.96
N ILE A 220 19.93 -27.10 10.81
CA ILE A 220 19.00 -27.23 11.95
C ILE A 220 18.00 -28.37 11.70
N PRO A 221 18.23 -29.58 12.27
CA PRO A 221 17.34 -30.73 12.06
C PRO A 221 15.86 -30.44 12.38
N ASP A 222 15.61 -29.72 13.47
CA ASP A 222 14.27 -29.33 13.92
C ASP A 222 13.55 -28.33 13.00
N PHE A 223 14.27 -27.68 12.07
CA PHE A 223 13.67 -26.71 11.15
C PHE A 223 12.79 -27.41 10.12
N LYS A 224 13.24 -28.57 9.59
CA LYS A 224 12.47 -29.41 8.65
C LYS A 224 11.16 -29.91 9.25
N ASP A 225 11.16 -30.19 10.56
CA ASP A 225 10.00 -30.70 11.29
C ASP A 225 8.77 -29.81 11.19
N MET A 226 8.97 -28.49 11.09
CA MET A 226 7.87 -27.54 10.95
C MET A 226 7.07 -27.77 9.67
N PHE A 227 7.74 -28.02 8.54
CA PHE A 227 7.10 -28.13 7.23
C PHE A 227 6.56 -29.53 6.95
N SER A 228 7.19 -30.57 7.51
CA SER A 228 6.74 -31.97 7.33
C SER A 228 5.29 -32.23 7.81
N LYS A 229 4.75 -31.34 8.63
CA LYS A 229 3.40 -31.44 9.22
C LYS A 229 2.34 -30.68 8.43
N VAL A 230 2.71 -29.90 7.42
CA VAL A 230 1.79 -29.03 6.70
C VAL A 230 1.45 -29.64 5.32
N PRO A 231 0.17 -29.84 4.98
CA PRO A 231 -0.23 -30.32 3.67
C PRO A 231 0.11 -29.30 2.58
N VAL A 232 0.76 -29.75 1.49
CA VAL A 232 0.97 -28.92 0.29
C VAL A 232 -0.15 -29.24 -0.71
N PRO A 233 -0.92 -28.25 -1.20
CA PRO A 233 -1.96 -28.51 -2.21
C PRO A 233 -1.37 -29.00 -3.53
N GLY A 234 -1.91 -30.10 -4.07
CA GLY A 234 -1.63 -30.56 -5.44
C GLY A 234 -0.38 -31.43 -5.65
N GLY A 235 0.27 -31.98 -4.61
CA GLY A 235 1.46 -32.82 -4.83
C GLY A 235 1.97 -33.59 -3.60
N LYS A 236 3.03 -34.40 -3.82
CA LYS A 236 3.72 -35.25 -2.82
C LYS A 236 3.94 -34.48 -1.51
N LYS A 237 3.60 -35.12 -0.38
CA LYS A 237 3.94 -34.62 0.96
C LYS A 237 5.44 -34.36 1.01
N VAL A 238 5.83 -33.20 1.54
CA VAL A 238 7.22 -32.94 1.91
C VAL A 238 7.53 -33.87 3.09
N THR A 239 8.30 -34.92 2.86
CA THR A 239 8.69 -35.87 3.90
C THR A 239 10.07 -35.50 4.43
N LYS A 240 10.34 -35.87 5.69
CA LYS A 240 11.66 -35.65 6.30
C LYS A 240 12.76 -36.48 5.65
N ASP A 241 12.39 -37.52 4.90
CA ASP A 241 13.29 -38.45 4.23
C ASP A 241 13.82 -37.91 2.89
N MET A 242 13.33 -36.74 2.44
CA MET A 242 13.86 -36.06 1.26
C MET A 242 15.25 -35.52 1.57
N ASP A 243 16.14 -35.52 0.56
CA ASP A 243 17.43 -34.83 0.70
C ASP A 243 17.22 -33.32 0.89
N ASP A 244 18.21 -32.66 1.49
CA ASP A 244 18.13 -31.26 1.93
C ASP A 244 17.87 -30.31 0.77
N GLN A 245 18.41 -30.61 -0.42
CA GLN A 245 18.24 -29.81 -1.62
C GLN A 245 16.83 -29.95 -2.20
N GLU A 246 16.32 -31.18 -2.31
CA GLU A 246 14.95 -31.46 -2.75
C GLU A 246 13.94 -30.85 -1.76
N PHE A 247 14.20 -30.98 -0.45
CA PHE A 247 13.38 -30.40 0.60
C PHE A 247 13.35 -28.86 0.50
N ALA A 248 14.51 -28.21 0.40
CA ALA A 248 14.60 -26.76 0.27
C ALA A 248 13.89 -26.25 -0.99
N SER A 249 14.10 -26.91 -2.13
CA SER A 249 13.40 -26.59 -3.37
C SER A 249 11.88 -26.71 -3.20
N ALA A 250 11.38 -27.73 -2.51
CA ALA A 250 9.96 -27.89 -2.23
C ALA A 250 9.41 -26.76 -1.33
N ILE A 251 10.15 -26.33 -0.31
CA ILE A 251 9.73 -25.21 0.55
C ILE A 251 9.70 -23.89 -0.23
N VAL A 252 10.75 -23.60 -1.01
CA VAL A 252 10.86 -22.34 -1.75
C VAL A 252 9.82 -22.25 -2.85
N SER A 253 9.72 -23.26 -3.71
CA SER A 253 8.88 -23.23 -4.91
C SER A 253 7.42 -23.59 -4.65
N ARG A 254 7.14 -24.59 -3.80
CA ARG A 254 5.77 -25.12 -3.62
C ARG A 254 5.07 -24.55 -2.39
N TYR A 255 5.82 -24.34 -1.32
CA TYR A 255 5.26 -23.84 -0.08
C TYR A 255 5.12 -22.32 -0.13
N PHE A 256 6.22 -21.59 -0.20
CA PHE A 256 6.16 -20.13 -0.16
C PHE A 256 5.98 -19.46 -1.53
N LYS A 257 6.12 -20.23 -2.62
CA LYS A 257 6.01 -19.76 -4.01
C LYS A 257 6.96 -18.58 -4.28
N LEU A 258 8.18 -18.65 -3.74
CA LEU A 258 9.18 -17.58 -3.88
C LEU A 258 9.73 -17.47 -5.31
N ASP A 259 9.79 -18.61 -6.02
CA ASP A 259 10.27 -18.69 -7.41
C ASP A 259 9.17 -18.38 -8.44
N GLU A 260 7.91 -18.35 -8.02
CA GLU A 260 6.86 -17.85 -8.90
C GLU A 260 7.18 -16.38 -9.15
N LYS A 261 7.20 -15.96 -10.42
CA LYS A 261 7.19 -14.54 -10.82
C LYS A 261 5.88 -13.92 -10.35
N ARG A 262 5.77 -13.77 -9.03
CA ARG A 262 4.71 -13.09 -8.33
C ARG A 262 4.51 -11.78 -9.06
N GLN A 263 3.30 -11.59 -9.55
CA GLN A 263 2.95 -10.39 -10.30
C GLN A 263 2.91 -9.17 -9.37
N ASP A 264 2.98 -9.39 -8.05
CA ASP A 264 3.05 -8.35 -7.04
C ASP A 264 4.49 -7.99 -6.66
N LEU A 265 4.70 -6.68 -6.54
CA LEU A 265 5.86 -6.08 -5.91
C LEU A 265 5.88 -6.42 -4.42
N ALA A 266 7.06 -6.63 -3.85
CA ALA A 266 7.21 -6.73 -2.41
C ALA A 266 7.02 -5.34 -1.79
N TYR A 267 6.32 -5.27 -0.66
CA TYR A 267 6.04 -4.00 0.01
C TYR A 267 6.12 -4.14 1.53
N CYS A 268 6.44 -3.02 2.18
CA CYS A 268 6.47 -2.87 3.61
C CYS A 268 5.37 -1.90 4.04
N VAL A 269 4.31 -2.40 4.68
CA VAL A 269 3.15 -1.60 5.08
C VAL A 269 3.51 -0.70 6.26
N THR A 270 3.17 0.59 6.19
CA THR A 270 3.39 1.55 7.29
C THR A 270 2.12 1.92 8.04
N LYS A 271 1.00 1.98 7.32
CA LYS A 271 -0.32 2.34 7.84
C LYS A 271 -1.38 1.71 6.95
N HIS A 272 -2.39 1.08 7.55
CA HIS A 272 -3.61 0.66 6.86
C HIS A 272 -4.79 1.52 7.30
N PHE A 273 -5.75 1.76 6.39
CA PHE A 273 -6.79 2.78 6.59
C PHE A 273 -8.17 2.26 6.95
N ASN A 274 -8.43 0.94 7.01
CA ASN A 274 -9.73 0.35 7.41
C ASN A 274 -10.97 1.00 6.79
N ASN A 275 -10.86 1.54 5.58
CA ASN A 275 -11.91 2.32 4.92
C ASN A 275 -12.34 3.62 5.65
N ALA A 276 -11.56 4.09 6.62
CA ALA A 276 -11.82 5.30 7.38
C ALA A 276 -11.20 6.53 6.71
N LEU A 277 -12.02 7.29 5.97
CA LEU A 277 -11.61 8.56 5.34
C LEU A 277 -10.98 9.53 6.33
N PHE A 278 -11.48 9.58 7.56
CA PHE A 278 -10.92 10.43 8.62
C PHE A 278 -9.47 10.06 8.94
N SER A 279 -9.19 8.77 9.20
CA SER A 279 -7.83 8.29 9.53
C SER A 279 -6.86 8.50 8.36
N MET A 280 -7.35 8.32 7.12
CA MET A 280 -6.58 8.62 5.92
C MET A 280 -6.22 10.11 5.85
N ASN A 281 -7.19 11.01 6.01
CA ASN A 281 -6.97 12.44 5.97
C ASN A 281 -6.02 12.91 7.09
N GLU A 282 -6.15 12.37 8.30
CA GLU A 282 -5.26 12.67 9.41
C GLU A 282 -3.80 12.23 9.10
N TYR A 283 -3.62 11.02 8.57
CA TYR A 283 -2.30 10.52 8.21
C TYR A 283 -1.63 11.37 7.13
N PHE A 284 -2.37 11.77 6.08
CA PHE A 284 -1.83 12.62 5.01
C PHE A 284 -1.66 14.10 5.39
N LYS A 285 -2.22 14.55 6.53
CA LYS A 285 -1.91 15.86 7.12
C LYS A 285 -0.57 15.88 7.86
N ASN A 286 -0.01 14.73 8.19
CA ASN A 286 1.30 14.64 8.82
C ASN A 286 2.40 15.17 7.89
N GLU A 287 3.19 16.15 8.36
CA GLU A 287 4.26 16.77 7.58
C GLU A 287 5.33 15.76 7.12
N ASP A 288 5.66 14.77 7.93
CA ASP A 288 6.61 13.72 7.55
C ASP A 288 6.05 12.86 6.42
N VAL A 289 4.74 12.56 6.44
CA VAL A 289 4.08 11.82 5.35
C VAL A 289 4.13 12.68 4.08
N GLN A 290 3.76 13.95 4.16
CA GLN A 290 3.82 14.89 3.03
C GLN A 290 5.23 15.01 2.43
N LYS A 291 6.25 15.04 3.29
CA LYS A 291 7.64 15.17 2.88
C LYS A 291 8.23 13.90 2.25
N ASN A 292 7.69 12.73 2.57
CA ASN A 292 8.25 11.45 2.14
C ASN A 292 7.39 10.70 1.12
N TYR A 293 6.13 11.05 0.92
CA TYR A 293 5.29 10.37 -0.07
C TYR A 293 5.79 10.63 -1.49
N GLY A 294 5.94 9.57 -2.28
CA GLY A 294 6.60 9.60 -3.59
C GLY A 294 8.13 9.70 -3.49
N LYS A 295 8.74 9.45 -2.33
CA LYS A 295 10.19 9.50 -2.11
C LYS A 295 10.80 8.13 -1.89
N MET A 296 12.04 7.95 -2.35
CA MET A 296 12.85 6.79 -2.00
C MET A 296 13.38 6.86 -0.58
N SER A 297 13.26 5.74 0.13
CA SER A 297 13.86 5.50 1.43
C SER A 297 14.79 4.29 1.37
N LYS A 298 15.77 4.23 2.27
CA LYS A 298 16.65 3.06 2.43
C LYS A 298 16.09 2.20 3.57
N LEU A 299 15.72 0.96 3.28
CA LEU A 299 15.22 -0.01 4.24
C LEU A 299 16.36 -0.94 4.65
N MET A 300 16.53 -1.15 5.96
CA MET A 300 17.57 -2.01 6.51
C MET A 300 16.96 -3.34 6.93
N ILE A 301 17.25 -4.42 6.23
CA ILE A 301 16.78 -5.77 6.55
C ILE A 301 17.68 -6.38 7.62
N SER A 302 17.12 -6.63 8.79
CA SER A 302 17.86 -7.18 9.93
C SER A 302 17.82 -8.70 10.03
N GLY A 303 16.92 -9.35 9.28
CA GLY A 303 16.59 -10.75 9.49
C GLY A 303 15.35 -11.19 8.75
N PHE A 304 14.96 -12.44 9.00
CA PHE A 304 13.74 -13.03 8.49
C PHE A 304 12.93 -13.64 9.64
N VAL A 305 11.62 -13.70 9.47
CA VAL A 305 10.72 -14.53 10.27
C VAL A 305 10.14 -15.58 9.35
N VAL A 306 10.22 -16.84 9.79
CA VAL A 306 9.61 -17.97 9.10
C VAL A 306 8.57 -18.59 10.02
N SER A 307 7.37 -18.77 9.49
CA SER A 307 6.26 -19.44 10.16
C SER A 307 5.67 -20.52 9.25
N PRO A 308 4.72 -21.34 9.75
CA PRO A 308 3.94 -22.21 8.89
C PRO A 308 3.10 -21.45 7.85
N HIS A 309 2.92 -20.15 7.95
CA HIS A 309 2.02 -19.41 7.06
C HIS A 309 2.75 -18.48 6.10
N MET A 310 3.92 -17.99 6.49
CA MET A 310 4.63 -16.97 5.71
C MET A 310 6.14 -17.00 5.96
N ILE A 311 6.84 -16.37 5.03
CA ILE A 311 8.20 -15.88 5.23
C ILE A 311 8.21 -14.37 5.02
N ALA A 312 8.80 -13.64 5.97
CA ALA A 312 8.89 -12.19 5.92
C ALA A 312 10.29 -11.68 6.27
N ALA A 313 10.76 -10.65 5.57
CA ALA A 313 11.96 -9.91 5.93
C ALA A 313 11.64 -8.87 7.01
N ARG A 314 12.42 -8.84 8.08
CA ARG A 314 12.32 -7.87 9.17
C ARG A 314 13.07 -6.60 8.81
N VAL A 315 12.41 -5.46 8.97
CA VAL A 315 12.95 -4.14 8.61
C VAL A 315 13.25 -3.34 9.88
N ARG A 316 14.49 -2.88 10.01
CA ARG A 316 14.91 -1.93 11.05
C ARG A 316 14.64 -0.51 10.58
N LEU A 317 13.69 0.14 11.25
CA LEU A 317 13.35 1.53 10.96
C LEU A 317 14.35 2.52 11.56
N ASN A 318 14.73 3.53 10.77
CA ASN A 318 15.42 4.72 11.25
C ASN A 318 14.44 5.72 11.91
N PHE A 319 14.95 6.83 12.43
CA PHE A 319 14.15 7.84 13.15
C PHE A 319 13.00 8.40 12.30
N HIS A 320 13.25 8.79 11.05
CA HIS A 320 12.23 9.34 10.15
C HIS A 320 11.21 8.28 9.70
N GLN A 321 11.63 7.04 9.49
CA GLN A 321 10.70 5.96 9.12
C GLN A 321 9.76 5.60 10.29
N LYS A 322 10.22 5.74 11.53
CA LYS A 322 9.38 5.52 12.72
C LYS A 322 8.24 6.54 12.86
N SER A 323 8.37 7.75 12.32
CA SER A 323 7.26 8.71 12.33
C SER A 323 6.18 8.37 11.30
N LEU A 324 6.55 7.64 10.23
CA LEU A 324 5.61 7.12 9.23
C LEU A 324 4.91 5.83 9.66
N TRP A 325 5.47 5.10 10.64
CA TRP A 325 4.95 3.84 11.15
C TRP A 325 3.78 4.03 12.12
N ASP A 326 2.64 3.43 11.78
CA ASP A 326 1.40 3.44 12.56
C ASP A 326 0.66 2.09 12.47
N MET A 327 1.44 1.02 12.49
CA MET A 327 0.96 -0.36 12.65
C MET A 327 1.27 -0.86 14.07
N PRO A 328 0.49 -1.82 14.61
CA PRO A 328 0.77 -2.38 15.93
C PRO A 328 2.08 -3.18 15.93
N ASP A 329 2.93 -2.91 16.94
CA ASP A 329 4.20 -3.61 17.15
C ASP A 329 4.06 -4.96 17.89
N GLU A 330 2.88 -5.23 18.45
CA GLU A 330 2.55 -6.43 19.20
C GLU A 330 1.06 -6.71 19.05
N LEU A 331 0.71 -7.97 18.87
CA LEU A 331 -0.68 -8.43 18.82
C LEU A 331 -0.81 -9.74 19.60
N ASP A 332 -2.01 -9.99 20.12
CA ASP A 332 -2.34 -11.28 20.70
C ASP A 332 -2.81 -12.25 19.62
N GLU A 333 -2.22 -13.44 19.60
CA GLU A 333 -2.68 -14.52 18.73
C GLU A 333 -4.12 -14.93 19.08
N ASN A 334 -4.51 -14.79 20.35
CA ASN A 334 -5.82 -15.18 20.87
C ASN A 334 -6.91 -14.09 20.72
N VAL A 335 -6.55 -12.84 20.43
CA VAL A 335 -7.53 -11.76 20.27
C VAL A 335 -8.25 -11.94 18.94
N LYS A 336 -9.53 -12.31 19.00
CA LYS A 336 -10.42 -12.51 17.84
C LYS A 336 -10.99 -11.23 17.26
N SER A 337 -10.56 -10.05 17.74
CA SER A 337 -11.06 -8.78 17.22
C SER A 337 -10.89 -8.72 15.70
N PRO A 338 -11.82 -8.06 14.98
CA PRO A 338 -11.71 -7.89 13.54
C PRO A 338 -10.46 -7.05 13.25
N ILE A 339 -9.35 -7.71 12.97
CA ILE A 339 -8.12 -7.09 12.51
C ILE A 339 -8.20 -7.13 10.99
N CYS A 340 -8.20 -5.96 10.37
CA CYS A 340 -8.20 -5.85 8.92
C CYS A 340 -6.87 -6.35 8.37
N CYS A 341 -6.92 -7.36 7.49
CA CYS A 341 -5.74 -7.96 6.91
C CYS A 341 -5.43 -7.27 5.58
N VAL A 342 -4.21 -6.74 5.44
CA VAL A 342 -3.73 -6.10 4.21
C VAL A 342 -3.80 -7.06 3.04
N SER A 343 -3.43 -8.32 3.24
CA SER A 343 -3.51 -9.34 2.19
C SER A 343 -4.95 -9.54 1.69
N GLU A 344 -5.95 -9.52 2.57
CA GLU A 344 -7.37 -9.58 2.16
C GLU A 344 -7.82 -8.33 1.40
N LEU A 345 -7.37 -7.14 1.81
CA LEU A 345 -7.68 -5.90 1.10
C LEU A 345 -7.12 -5.93 -0.32
N VAL A 346 -5.89 -6.42 -0.49
CA VAL A 346 -5.25 -6.56 -1.79
C VAL A 346 -5.97 -7.60 -2.65
N ASP A 347 -6.29 -8.77 -2.10
CA ASP A 347 -6.96 -9.83 -2.85
C ASP A 347 -8.39 -9.40 -3.27
N LYS A 348 -9.17 -8.78 -2.38
CA LYS A 348 -10.49 -8.19 -2.73
C LYS A 348 -10.38 -7.11 -3.80
N MET A 349 -9.37 -6.25 -3.71
CA MET A 349 -9.13 -5.23 -4.72
C MET A 349 -8.82 -5.87 -6.08
N LYS A 350 -7.99 -6.91 -6.14
CA LYS A 350 -7.70 -7.65 -7.37
C LYS A 350 -8.95 -8.25 -8.01
N ASP A 351 -9.84 -8.84 -7.20
CA ASP A 351 -11.06 -9.47 -7.68
C ASP A 351 -12.07 -8.45 -8.27
N GLU A 352 -12.02 -7.21 -7.81
CA GLU A 352 -12.88 -6.12 -8.29
C GLU A 352 -12.32 -5.37 -9.51
N LEU A 353 -11.05 -5.57 -9.85
CA LEU A 353 -10.41 -4.92 -10.99
C LEU A 353 -10.75 -5.66 -12.30
N PRO A 354 -10.92 -4.93 -13.42
CA PRO A 354 -11.13 -5.57 -14.71
C PRO A 354 -9.91 -6.42 -15.08
N GLN A 355 -10.17 -7.57 -15.71
CA GLN A 355 -9.10 -8.36 -16.33
C GLN A 355 -8.56 -7.59 -17.53
N VAL A 356 -7.24 -7.39 -17.59
CA VAL A 356 -6.58 -6.74 -18.72
C VAL A 356 -5.51 -7.65 -19.29
N GLU A 357 -5.65 -7.97 -20.58
CA GLU A 357 -4.68 -8.76 -21.31
C GLU A 357 -3.51 -7.87 -21.74
N ILE A 358 -2.39 -8.01 -21.04
CA ILE A 358 -1.13 -7.33 -21.35
C ILE A 358 0.06 -8.24 -21.03
N ASN A 359 1.08 -8.17 -21.88
CA ASN A 359 2.33 -8.90 -21.69
C ASN A 359 3.16 -8.22 -20.63
N LEU A 360 3.47 -8.94 -19.55
CA LEU A 360 4.36 -8.44 -18.51
C LEU A 360 5.75 -8.21 -19.12
N VAL A 361 6.22 -6.98 -19.07
CA VAL A 361 7.61 -6.64 -19.38
C VAL A 361 8.36 -6.42 -18.08
N SER A 362 9.57 -6.96 -17.95
CA SER A 362 10.43 -6.66 -16.79
C SER A 362 10.95 -5.23 -16.87
N SER A 363 11.15 -4.61 -15.71
CA SER A 363 11.87 -3.34 -15.67
C SER A 363 13.35 -3.51 -16.08
N LYS A 364 13.98 -2.40 -16.51
CA LYS A 364 15.41 -2.33 -16.88
C LYS A 364 16.30 -1.87 -15.71
N ALA A 365 15.78 -1.78 -14.49
CA ALA A 365 16.57 -1.36 -13.35
C ALA A 365 17.58 -2.43 -12.90
N ASN A 366 18.65 -1.98 -12.23
CA ASN A 366 19.56 -2.87 -11.53
C ASN A 366 19.06 -3.10 -10.08
N PRO A 367 19.41 -4.24 -9.46
CA PRO A 367 19.16 -4.44 -8.04
C PRO A 367 19.84 -3.35 -7.19
N THR A 368 19.16 -2.86 -6.16
CA THR A 368 19.71 -1.94 -5.16
C THR A 368 20.14 -2.64 -3.87
N ILE A 369 19.83 -3.92 -3.74
CA ILE A 369 20.18 -4.72 -2.56
C ILE A 369 21.70 -4.83 -2.43
N VAL A 370 22.22 -4.42 -1.28
CA VAL A 370 23.63 -4.54 -0.92
C VAL A 370 23.79 -4.90 0.55
N ASN A 371 24.88 -5.58 0.91
CA ASN A 371 25.24 -5.74 2.32
C ASN A 371 25.59 -4.38 2.93
N SER A 372 25.09 -4.13 4.14
CA SER A 372 25.15 -2.84 4.80
C SER A 372 25.43 -3.03 6.28
N HIS A 373 26.71 -3.01 6.62
CA HIS A 373 27.24 -3.09 7.98
C HIS A 373 27.16 -4.49 8.62
N THR A 374 28.29 -4.90 9.19
CA THR A 374 28.39 -6.00 10.15
C THR A 374 27.84 -5.55 11.50
N CYS A 375 26.98 -6.36 12.12
CA CYS A 375 26.54 -6.10 13.48
C CYS A 375 27.41 -6.84 14.49
N HIS A 376 27.74 -6.19 15.62
CA HIS A 376 28.44 -6.85 16.73
C HIS A 376 27.57 -7.93 17.41
N ASP A 377 26.25 -7.70 17.54
CA ASP A 377 25.29 -8.69 18.02
C ASP A 377 24.02 -8.68 17.15
N PRO A 378 23.89 -9.65 16.22
CA PRO A 378 22.74 -9.76 15.32
C PRO A 378 21.39 -9.77 16.05
N THR A 379 21.34 -10.35 17.25
CA THR A 379 20.11 -10.54 18.00
C THR A 379 19.57 -9.24 18.60
N GLN A 380 20.43 -8.21 18.71
CA GLN A 380 20.12 -6.89 19.24
C GLN A 380 19.89 -5.83 18.15
N ASN A 381 19.87 -6.24 16.87
CA ASN A 381 19.67 -5.32 15.74
C ASN A 381 18.42 -4.44 15.86
N ILE A 382 17.34 -5.00 16.42
CA ILE A 382 16.09 -4.28 16.70
C ILE A 382 15.78 -4.45 18.18
N HIS A 383 15.83 -3.35 18.94
CA HIS A 383 15.55 -3.39 20.37
C HIS A 383 14.14 -3.96 20.64
N PRO A 384 13.97 -4.86 21.63
CA PRO A 384 12.70 -5.52 21.88
C PRO A 384 11.53 -4.59 22.17
N THR A 385 11.77 -3.35 22.60
CA THR A 385 10.72 -2.34 22.88
C THR A 385 10.66 -1.21 21.85
N ALA A 386 11.44 -1.27 20.77
CA ALA A 386 11.45 -0.22 19.76
C ALA A 386 10.11 -0.12 19.03
N LYS A 387 9.64 1.13 18.81
CA LYS A 387 8.58 1.41 17.84
C LYS A 387 9.01 0.93 16.45
N GLY A 388 8.11 0.23 15.76
CA GLY A 388 8.35 -0.32 14.43
C GLY A 388 9.15 -1.62 14.41
N ARG A 389 9.33 -2.30 15.55
CA ARG A 389 10.05 -3.58 15.60
C ARG A 389 9.37 -4.70 14.81
N ALA A 390 8.06 -4.56 14.57
CA ALA A 390 7.28 -5.49 13.75
C ALA A 390 7.24 -5.08 12.28
N CYS A 391 7.98 -4.04 11.88
CA CYS A 391 8.09 -3.64 10.49
C CYS A 391 8.69 -4.76 9.64
N HIS A 392 7.97 -5.16 8.59
CA HIS A 392 8.35 -6.30 7.77
C HIS A 392 7.84 -6.22 6.33
N ILE A 393 8.42 -7.06 5.47
CA ILE A 393 8.02 -7.28 4.08
C ILE A 393 7.65 -8.76 3.96
N VAL A 394 6.41 -9.07 3.60
CA VAL A 394 6.01 -10.46 3.33
C VAL A 394 6.55 -10.88 1.96
N LEU A 395 7.38 -11.92 1.94
CA LEU A 395 8.05 -12.39 0.73
C LEU A 395 7.33 -13.57 0.07
N GLY A 396 6.79 -14.46 0.90
CA GLY A 396 6.07 -15.65 0.48
C GLY A 396 4.97 -16.03 1.46
N LYS A 397 3.91 -16.65 0.94
CA LYS A 397 2.79 -17.16 1.74
C LYS A 397 2.58 -18.64 1.45
N ALA A 398 2.32 -19.42 2.49
CA ALA A 398 1.94 -20.81 2.34
C ALA A 398 0.58 -20.92 1.64
N PRO A 399 0.32 -22.00 0.88
CA PRO A 399 -0.94 -22.15 0.16
C PRO A 399 -2.09 -22.32 1.18
N GLY A 400 -3.16 -21.55 1.03
CA GLY A 400 -4.29 -21.57 1.97
C GLY A 400 -4.02 -20.94 3.34
N ALA A 401 -2.86 -20.27 3.53
CA ALA A 401 -2.57 -19.55 4.75
C ALA A 401 -3.64 -18.45 5.02
N PRO A 402 -4.20 -18.37 6.25
CA PRO A 402 -5.12 -17.30 6.61
C PRO A 402 -4.42 -15.94 6.53
N ALA A 403 -5.09 -14.92 5.97
CA ALA A 403 -4.51 -13.60 5.79
C ALA A 403 -4.04 -12.96 7.11
N ARG A 404 -4.77 -13.18 8.21
CA ARG A 404 -4.37 -12.76 9.56
C ARG A 404 -2.99 -13.28 9.94
N ASN A 405 -2.68 -14.52 9.60
CA ASN A 405 -1.37 -15.10 9.92
C ASN A 405 -0.28 -14.57 8.98
N VAL A 406 -0.60 -14.41 7.69
CA VAL A 406 0.34 -13.82 6.72
C VAL A 406 0.78 -12.41 7.14
N ASP A 407 -0.16 -11.58 7.60
CA ASP A 407 0.11 -10.18 7.90
C ASP A 407 0.62 -9.93 9.34
N TYR A 408 0.36 -10.86 10.28
CA TYR A 408 0.63 -10.62 11.71
C TYR A 408 1.47 -11.68 12.42
N ASP A 409 1.91 -12.74 11.74
CA ASP A 409 2.78 -13.76 12.37
C ASP A 409 4.11 -13.15 12.86
N VAL A 410 4.61 -12.05 12.27
CA VAL A 410 5.76 -11.31 12.80
C VAL A 410 5.47 -10.73 14.19
N GLN A 411 4.33 -10.05 14.36
CA GLN A 411 3.90 -9.50 15.65
C GLN A 411 3.71 -10.62 16.69
N PHE A 412 3.14 -11.76 16.30
CA PHE A 412 2.97 -12.91 17.18
C PHE A 412 4.32 -13.50 17.61
N ALA A 413 5.26 -13.65 16.67
CA ALA A 413 6.61 -14.14 16.96
C ALA A 413 7.36 -13.20 17.92
N LEU A 414 7.30 -11.88 17.69
CA LEU A 414 7.96 -10.89 18.54
C LEU A 414 7.33 -10.78 19.93
N ARG A 415 6.02 -10.94 20.04
CA ARG A 415 5.36 -11.04 21.35
C ARG A 415 5.86 -12.25 22.13
N ARG A 416 6.00 -13.41 21.47
CA ARG A 416 6.57 -14.61 22.10
C ARG A 416 8.02 -14.40 22.53
N LEU A 417 8.83 -13.73 21.71
CA LEU A 417 10.21 -13.38 22.07
C LEU A 417 10.25 -12.50 23.33
N ARG A 418 9.39 -11.48 23.40
CA ARG A 418 9.33 -10.61 24.58
C ARG A 418 8.87 -11.38 25.81
N ASN A 419 7.89 -12.26 25.66
CA ASN A 419 7.40 -13.09 26.77
C ASN A 419 8.46 -14.09 27.24
N SER A 420 9.23 -14.68 26.32
CA SER A 420 10.35 -15.56 26.70
C SER A 420 11.44 -14.76 27.41
N MET A 421 11.80 -13.56 26.95
CA MET A 421 12.77 -12.68 27.65
C MET A 421 12.30 -12.27 29.05
N LYS A 422 10.99 -12.08 29.26
CA LYS A 422 10.44 -11.83 30.60
C LYS A 422 10.44 -13.09 31.47
N ALA A 423 10.17 -14.24 30.87
CA ALA A 423 10.18 -15.54 31.53
C ALA A 423 11.60 -16.09 31.76
N GLU A 424 12.60 -15.56 31.06
CA GLU A 424 14.03 -15.91 31.10
C GLU A 424 14.73 -15.65 32.44
N ALA A 425 13.97 -15.24 33.47
CA ALA A 425 14.28 -15.61 34.84
C ALA A 425 14.30 -17.16 35.07
N GLN A 426 13.85 -18.00 34.12
CA GLN A 426 13.71 -19.47 34.26
C GLN A 426 14.14 -20.34 33.05
N GLY A 427 14.70 -19.79 31.95
CA GLY A 427 15.31 -20.60 30.87
C GLY A 427 15.48 -19.88 29.53
N SER A 428 16.70 -19.88 28.97
CA SER A 428 17.07 -19.14 27.75
C SER A 428 16.53 -19.76 26.45
N VAL A 429 15.98 -18.95 25.55
CA VAL A 429 15.79 -19.31 24.15
C VAL A 429 17.16 -19.60 23.52
N ALA A 430 17.37 -20.83 23.04
CA ALA A 430 18.64 -21.22 22.45
C ALA A 430 18.91 -20.46 21.13
N ASN A 431 20.06 -19.79 21.07
CA ASN A 431 20.61 -19.21 19.86
C ASN A 431 21.39 -20.29 19.11
N ILE A 432 21.06 -20.51 17.83
CA ILE A 432 21.73 -21.46 16.96
C ILE A 432 22.56 -20.66 15.95
N PRO A 433 23.89 -20.53 16.15
CA PRO A 433 24.72 -19.80 15.20
C PRO A 433 24.90 -20.60 13.91
N LEU A 434 24.69 -19.95 12.77
CA LEU A 434 25.03 -20.42 11.44
C LEU A 434 26.09 -19.49 10.83
N SER A 435 26.63 -19.84 9.67
CA SER A 435 27.74 -19.10 9.02
C SER A 435 27.41 -17.61 8.80
N ARG A 436 26.17 -17.28 8.41
CA ARG A 436 25.74 -15.93 8.01
C ARG A 436 24.68 -15.31 8.93
N CYS A 437 24.19 -16.05 9.92
CA CYS A 437 23.08 -15.61 10.76
C CYS A 437 23.05 -16.34 12.12
N VAL A 438 22.19 -15.86 13.02
CA VAL A 438 21.83 -16.53 14.26
C VAL A 438 20.34 -16.86 14.19
N VAL A 439 20.00 -18.12 14.46
CA VAL A 439 18.63 -18.60 14.38
C VAL A 439 18.06 -18.87 15.77
N ARG A 440 16.80 -18.51 15.99
CA ARG A 440 16.06 -18.72 17.25
C ARG A 440 14.70 -19.35 16.98
N ARG A 441 14.34 -20.36 17.77
CA ARG A 441 13.02 -20.99 17.72
C ARG A 441 12.10 -20.43 18.80
N LEU A 442 10.92 -19.95 18.41
CA LEU A 442 9.87 -19.41 19.30
C LEU A 442 8.57 -20.19 19.12
N GLY A 443 8.54 -21.43 19.61
CA GLY A 443 7.45 -22.36 19.36
C GLY A 443 7.39 -22.77 17.89
N LYS A 444 6.41 -22.23 17.14
CA LYS A 444 6.22 -22.49 15.70
C LYS A 444 6.91 -21.45 14.80
N TYR A 445 7.49 -20.40 15.37
CA TYR A 445 8.15 -19.34 14.60
C TYR A 445 9.66 -19.51 14.68
N TRP A 446 10.34 -19.15 13.59
CA TRP A 446 11.79 -19.09 13.52
C TRP A 446 12.21 -17.66 13.20
N LEU A 447 13.10 -17.10 14.02
CA LEU A 447 13.73 -15.82 13.76
C LEU A 447 15.15 -16.10 13.25
N ILE A 448 15.48 -15.50 12.12
CA ILE A 448 16.80 -15.58 11.50
C ILE A 448 17.37 -14.17 11.55
N ASP A 449 18.30 -13.89 12.46
CA ASP A 449 18.93 -12.57 12.61
C ASP A 449 20.26 -12.54 11.83
N LEU A 450 20.43 -11.57 10.93
CA LEU A 450 21.59 -11.55 10.02
C LEU A 450 22.85 -11.00 10.70
N ASN A 451 23.99 -11.61 10.38
CA ASN A 451 25.30 -11.11 10.80
C ASN A 451 25.61 -9.76 10.12
N GLU A 452 25.21 -9.62 8.85
CA GLU A 452 25.26 -8.39 8.06
C GLU A 452 23.85 -7.99 7.63
N MET A 453 23.44 -6.76 7.92
CA MET A 453 22.12 -6.29 7.47
C MET A 453 22.14 -6.04 5.96
N LEU A 454 21.01 -6.29 5.29
CA LEU A 454 20.86 -5.90 3.88
C LEU A 454 20.27 -4.50 3.80
N SER A 455 20.72 -3.70 2.85
CA SER A 455 20.14 -2.40 2.52
C SER A 455 19.40 -2.57 1.21
N VAL A 456 18.12 -2.22 1.17
CA VAL A 456 17.30 -2.20 -0.05
C VAL A 456 16.57 -0.87 -0.15
N ASP A 457 16.38 -0.39 -1.37
CA ASP A 457 15.67 0.86 -1.60
C ASP A 457 14.15 0.62 -1.75
N GLY A 458 13.34 1.44 -1.07
CA GLY A 458 11.89 1.35 -1.09
C GLY A 458 11.23 2.69 -1.41
N PHE A 459 10.28 2.68 -2.34
CA PHE A 459 9.51 3.85 -2.77
C PHE A 459 8.25 4.01 -1.93
N PHE A 460 8.11 5.12 -1.20
CA PHE A 460 6.97 5.33 -0.31
C PHE A 460 5.73 5.77 -1.09
N ALA A 461 4.69 4.94 -1.14
CA ALA A 461 3.46 5.19 -1.89
C ALA A 461 2.25 4.52 -1.20
N SER A 462 1.08 4.57 -1.83
CA SER A 462 -0.12 3.93 -1.31
C SER A 462 -0.66 2.86 -2.24
N CYS A 463 -1.21 1.80 -1.65
CA CYS A 463 -2.11 0.91 -2.35
C CYS A 463 -3.48 1.57 -2.40
N VAL A 464 -4.09 1.62 -3.58
CA VAL A 464 -5.37 2.29 -3.80
C VAL A 464 -6.38 1.37 -4.45
N LYS A 465 -7.65 1.63 -4.15
CA LYS A 465 -8.79 1.01 -4.79
C LYS A 465 -9.66 2.10 -5.43
N PRO A 466 -10.10 1.93 -6.68
CA PRO A 466 -11.10 2.80 -7.29
C PRO A 466 -12.39 2.78 -6.47
N TYR A 467 -12.85 3.94 -6.02
CA TYR A 467 -14.00 4.03 -5.12
C TYR A 467 -15.20 4.66 -5.83
N PRO A 468 -16.37 3.99 -5.90
CA PRO A 468 -17.61 4.65 -6.29
C PRO A 468 -18.01 5.60 -5.17
N TYR A 469 -17.97 6.90 -5.44
CA TYR A 469 -18.30 7.89 -4.43
C TYR A 469 -19.77 7.84 -3.98
N GLU A 470 -20.69 7.23 -4.75
CA GLU A 470 -22.13 7.18 -4.45
C GLU A 470 -22.48 6.64 -3.05
N ASN A 471 -21.64 5.79 -2.45
CA ASN A 471 -21.88 5.23 -1.11
C ASN A 471 -21.35 6.09 0.06
N ALA A 472 -20.50 7.10 -0.19
CA ALA A 472 -19.99 7.98 0.86
C ALA A 472 -21.01 9.04 1.32
N MET A 473 -22.11 9.20 0.57
CA MET A 473 -23.19 10.17 0.80
C MET A 473 -24.41 9.56 1.52
N GLU A 474 -24.44 8.26 1.81
CA GLU A 474 -25.60 7.65 2.50
C GLU A 474 -25.83 8.16 3.94
N GLY A 475 -24.91 8.97 4.48
CA GLY A 475 -25.09 9.72 5.73
C GLY A 475 -25.82 11.07 5.59
N SER A 476 -26.14 11.52 4.36
CA SER A 476 -26.80 12.80 4.11
C SER A 476 -27.91 12.65 3.07
N ASN A 477 -29.10 12.31 3.58
CA ASN A 477 -30.44 12.39 2.98
C ASN A 477 -30.57 12.25 1.43
N PRO A 478 -30.99 11.08 0.91
CA PRO A 478 -31.09 10.82 -0.52
C PRO A 478 -32.49 11.15 -1.03
N HIS A 479 -32.70 12.34 -1.60
CA HIS A 479 -33.85 12.57 -2.47
C HIS A 479 -33.42 13.02 -3.86
N THR A 480 -33.74 12.15 -4.81
CA THR A 480 -33.86 12.32 -6.27
C THR A 480 -32.63 12.06 -7.15
N TRP A 481 -32.30 10.77 -7.33
CA TRP A 481 -31.84 10.27 -8.64
C TRP A 481 -32.81 9.18 -9.11
N LYS A 482 -33.67 9.52 -10.08
CA LYS A 482 -34.53 8.54 -10.76
C LYS A 482 -33.79 7.97 -11.98
N LYS A 483 -33.50 6.67 -11.90
CA LYS A 483 -33.41 5.64 -12.95
C LYS A 483 -33.27 6.12 -14.40
N GLY A 484 -32.08 5.88 -14.97
CA GLY A 484 -31.90 5.52 -16.38
C GLY A 484 -31.31 4.11 -16.45
N ASN A 485 -32.17 3.10 -16.63
CA ASN A 485 -31.79 1.69 -16.68
C ASN A 485 -31.53 1.25 -18.13
N ASN A 486 -30.59 0.31 -18.29
CA ASN A 486 -30.41 -0.65 -19.39
C ASN A 486 -29.81 -0.16 -20.71
N ALA A 487 -28.50 -0.39 -20.90
CA ALA A 487 -27.93 -0.91 -22.15
C ALA A 487 -26.43 -1.28 -22.01
N TRP A 488 -26.06 -2.30 -21.21
CA TRP A 488 -24.73 -2.91 -21.32
C TRP A 488 -24.81 -4.42 -21.09
N LYS A 489 -25.24 -5.13 -22.14
CA LYS A 489 -24.88 -6.53 -22.43
C LYS A 489 -24.70 -6.64 -23.93
N LYS A 490 -23.45 -6.55 -24.39
CA LYS A 490 -22.86 -7.42 -25.42
C LYS A 490 -21.37 -7.21 -25.45
#